data_AF-A0A537Q559-F1
#
_entry.id   AF-A0A537Q559-F1
#
_cell.length_a   1.000
_cell.length_b   1.000
_cell.length_c   1.000
_cell.angle_alpha   90.00
_cell.angle_beta   90.00
_cell.angle_gamma   90.00
#
_symmetry.space_group_name_H-M   'P 1'
#
loop_
_entity.id
_entity.type
_entity.pdbx_description
1 polymer ?
#
loop_
_entity_poly.entity_id
_entity_poly.type
_entity_poly.pdbx_seq_one_letter_code
_entity_poly.pdbx_strand_id
1 'polypeptide(L)'
;MPEPLAASSSVDPREVAQFSALAAEFWDPRGKMRMLHRINPLRLRFIRDHACRQFGRDAGRLDCLDGLRILDIGCGGGLLSEPLARLGASVV
;
A
#
# COMPACT_ATOMS: atom_id res chain seq x y z
N MET A 1 35.34 -17.03 -16.51
CA MET A 1 34.04 -16.33 -16.45
C MET A 1 33.65 -16.22 -15.00
N PRO A 2 33.26 -15.05 -14.47
CA PRO A 2 32.81 -14.97 -13.09
C PRO A 2 31.48 -15.74 -12.94
N GLU A 3 31.35 -16.54 -11.89
CA GLU A 3 30.11 -17.23 -11.54
C GLU A 3 28.99 -16.21 -11.26
N PRO A 4 27.71 -16.52 -11.59
CA PRO A 4 26.60 -15.69 -11.16
C PRO A 4 26.53 -15.71 -9.64
N LEU A 5 26.51 -14.53 -9.01
CA LEU A 5 26.15 -14.39 -7.60
C LEU A 5 24.79 -15.08 -7.40
N ALA A 6 24.77 -16.18 -6.63
CA ALA A 6 23.53 -16.79 -6.21
C ALA A 6 22.70 -15.71 -5.51
N ALA A 7 21.59 -15.32 -6.12
CA ALA A 7 20.70 -14.31 -5.57
C ALA A 7 20.11 -14.86 -4.27
N SER A 8 20.66 -14.46 -3.12
CA SER A 8 20.00 -14.70 -1.85
C SER A 8 18.66 -13.96 -1.86
N SER A 9 17.61 -14.62 -1.38
CA SER A 9 16.31 -13.98 -1.28
C SER A 9 16.39 -12.80 -0.31
N SER A 10 15.81 -11.65 -0.68
CA SER A 10 15.64 -10.51 0.23
C SER A 10 14.47 -10.71 1.21
N VAL A 11 13.81 -11.87 1.18
CA VAL A 11 12.65 -12.20 2.02
C VAL A 11 13.12 -12.94 3.27
N ASP A 12 12.75 -12.44 4.46
CA ASP A 12 12.89 -13.19 5.71
C ASP A 12 11.60 -14.00 5.97
N PRO A 13 11.66 -15.35 5.96
CA PRO A 13 10.49 -16.19 6.20
C PRO A 13 9.85 -15.99 7.58
N ARG A 14 10.63 -15.57 8.59
CA ARG A 14 10.13 -15.36 9.96
C ARG A 14 9.24 -14.12 10.04
N GLU A 15 9.62 -13.06 9.33
CA GLU A 15 8.80 -11.85 9.21
C GLU A 15 7.47 -12.17 8.51
N VAL A 16 7.53 -12.93 7.40
CA VAL A 16 6.31 -13.37 6.69
C VAL A 16 5.38 -14.17 7.60
N ALA A 17 5.92 -15.11 8.38
CA ALA A 17 5.14 -15.90 9.32
C ALA A 17 4.51 -15.04 10.42
N GLN A 18 5.25 -14.08 10.97
CA GLN A 18 4.77 -13.16 11.98
C GLN A 18 3.59 -12.31 11.47
N PHE A 19 3.70 -11.72 10.28
CA PHE A 19 2.60 -10.93 9.71
C PHE A 19 1.40 -11.80 9.29
N SER A 20 1.65 -13.02 8.80
CA SER A 20 0.59 -13.97 8.45
C SER A 20 -0.25 -14.36 9.66
N ALA A 21 0.37 -14.57 10.82
CA ALA A 21 -0.35 -14.86 12.06
C ALA A 21 -1.26 -13.71 12.54
N LEU A 22 -1.03 -12.48 12.06
CA LEU A 22 -1.80 -11.28 12.39
C LEU A 22 -2.85 -10.92 11.33
N ALA A 23 -2.92 -11.66 10.22
CA ALA A 23 -3.70 -11.28 9.04
C ALA A 23 -5.20 -11.09 9.33
N ALA A 24 -5.80 -11.93 10.18
CA ALA A 24 -7.22 -11.83 10.52
C ALA A 24 -7.57 -10.54 11.31
N GLU A 25 -6.61 -9.95 12.01
CA GLU A 25 -6.80 -8.75 12.83
C GLU A 25 -6.46 -7.45 12.06
N PHE A 26 -5.99 -7.53 10.81
CA PHE A 26 -5.44 -6.37 10.09
C PHE A 26 -6.42 -5.20 9.97
N TRP A 27 -7.71 -5.50 9.84
CA TRP A 27 -8.78 -4.51 9.67
C TRP A 27 -9.47 -4.08 10.96
N ASP A 28 -9.08 -4.62 12.13
CA ASP A 28 -9.58 -4.09 13.40
C ASP A 28 -8.89 -2.75 13.72
N PRO A 29 -9.62 -1.62 13.70
CA PRO A 29 -9.05 -0.30 13.98
C PRO A 29 -8.60 -0.16 15.45
N ARG A 30 -8.97 -1.07 16.34
CA ARG A 30 -8.55 -1.11 17.74
C ARG A 30 -7.52 -2.20 18.03
N GLY A 31 -7.22 -3.06 17.06
CA GLY A 31 -6.31 -4.19 17.17
C GLY A 31 -4.83 -3.80 17.06
N LYS A 32 -3.98 -4.81 16.83
CA LYS A 32 -2.50 -4.65 16.78
C LYS A 32 -2.03 -3.69 15.68
N MET A 33 -2.82 -3.54 14.60
CA MET A 33 -2.53 -2.63 13.49
C MET A 33 -3.13 -1.23 13.65
N ARG A 34 -3.67 -0.88 14.83
CA ARG A 34 -4.32 0.42 15.10
C ARG A 34 -3.52 1.64 14.62
N MET A 35 -2.19 1.63 14.77
CA MET A 35 -1.37 2.75 14.33
C MET A 35 -1.36 2.91 12.80
N LEU A 36 -1.38 1.81 12.05
CA LEU A 36 -1.49 1.84 10.59
C LEU A 36 -2.83 2.45 10.15
N HIS A 37 -3.93 2.11 10.82
CA HIS A 37 -5.23 2.73 10.58
C HIS A 37 -5.21 4.23 10.86
N ARG A 38 -4.63 4.66 11.99
CA ARG A 38 -4.60 6.09 12.37
C ARG A 38 -3.76 6.94 11.44
N ILE A 39 -2.63 6.42 10.94
CA ILE A 39 -1.76 7.17 10.02
C ILE A 39 -2.27 7.12 8.57
N ASN A 40 -3.13 6.16 8.24
CA ASN A 40 -3.57 5.94 6.86
C ASN A 40 -4.20 7.18 6.18
N PRO A 41 -5.10 7.94 6.82
CA PRO A 41 -5.68 9.13 6.19
C PRO A 41 -4.63 10.19 5.82
N LEU A 42 -3.56 10.32 6.62
CA LEU A 42 -2.46 11.23 6.32
C LEU A 42 -1.66 10.74 5.11
N ARG A 43 -1.27 9.47 5.10
CA ARG A 43 -0.52 8.85 3.98
C ARG A 43 -1.31 8.93 2.67
N LEU A 44 -2.60 8.59 2.73
CA LEU A 44 -3.49 8.60 1.58
C LEU A 44 -3.61 10.01 0.98
N ARG A 45 -3.83 11.03 1.82
CA ARG A 45 -3.87 12.43 1.34
C ARG A 45 -2.55 12.84 0.71
N PHE A 46 -1.43 12.54 1.36
CA PHE A 46 -0.11 12.87 0.82
C PHE A 46 0.10 12.25 -0.58
N ILE A 47 -0.16 10.94 -0.73
CA ILE A 47 0.00 10.23 -2.01
C ILE A 47 -0.96 10.79 -3.06
N ARG A 48 -2.25 10.94 -2.73
CA ARG A 48 -3.27 11.49 -3.62
C ARG A 48 -2.88 12.88 -4.11
N ASP A 49 -2.52 13.78 -3.21
CA ASP A 49 -2.23 15.19 -3.55
C ASP A 49 -0.98 15.31 -4.42
N HIS A 50 0.04 14.48 -4.15
CA HIS A 50 1.24 14.39 -4.98
C HIS A 50 0.92 13.82 -6.36
N ALA A 51 0.17 12.73 -6.45
CA ALA A 51 -0.24 12.14 -7.72
C ALA A 51 -1.10 13.13 -8.54
N CYS A 52 -2.05 13.81 -7.90
CA CYS A 52 -2.90 14.79 -8.57
C CYS A 52 -2.09 15.94 -9.14
N ARG A 53 -1.16 16.50 -8.36
CA ARG A 53 -0.26 17.55 -8.85
C ARG A 53 0.64 17.06 -9.99
N GLN A 54 1.21 15.87 -9.86
CA GLN A 54 2.14 15.32 -10.85
C GLN A 54 1.46 15.02 -12.19
N PHE A 55 0.21 14.55 -12.17
CA PHE A 55 -0.52 14.12 -13.36
C PHE A 55 -1.63 15.09 -13.79
N GLY A 56 -1.67 16.31 -13.23
CA GLY A 56 -2.63 17.36 -13.61
C GLY A 56 -4.09 17.01 -13.32
N ARG A 57 -4.37 16.38 -12.18
CA ARG A 57 -5.71 15.91 -11.78
C ARG A 57 -6.31 16.79 -10.69
N ASP A 58 -7.64 16.81 -10.63
CA ASP A 58 -8.39 17.48 -9.57
C ASP A 58 -8.55 16.55 -8.35
N ALA A 59 -7.89 16.90 -7.23
CA ALA A 59 -7.96 16.15 -5.98
C ALA A 59 -9.34 16.24 -5.28
N GLY A 60 -10.22 17.14 -5.71
CA GLY A 60 -11.60 17.25 -5.24
C GLY A 60 -12.53 16.19 -5.83
N ARG A 61 -12.15 15.53 -6.92
CA ARG A 61 -12.93 14.45 -7.52
C ARG A 61 -12.85 13.16 -6.71
N LEU A 62 -13.96 12.44 -6.65
CA LEU A 62 -14.04 11.13 -5.99
C LEU A 62 -13.15 10.08 -6.68
N ASP A 63 -12.99 10.20 -8.00
CA ASP A 63 -12.20 9.33 -8.87
C ASP A 63 -10.90 10.01 -9.33
N CYS A 64 -10.33 10.88 -8.50
CA CYS A 64 -9.17 11.70 -8.85
C CYS A 64 -7.95 10.90 -9.36
N LEU A 65 -7.84 9.61 -9.02
CA LEU A 65 -6.75 8.73 -9.46
C LEU A 65 -7.12 7.81 -10.64
N ASP A 66 -8.28 8.00 -11.27
CA ASP A 66 -8.75 7.19 -12.40
C ASP A 66 -7.73 7.07 -13.54
N GLY A 67 -7.56 5.85 -14.08
CA GLY A 67 -6.57 5.57 -15.12
C GLY A 67 -5.10 5.55 -14.68
N LEU A 68 -4.79 5.80 -13.39
CA LEU A 68 -3.46 5.51 -12.85
C LEU A 68 -3.33 4.04 -12.48
N ARG A 69 -2.15 3.47 -12.72
CA ARG A 69 -1.75 2.15 -12.21
C ARG A 69 -0.82 2.34 -11.02
N ILE A 70 -1.13 1.72 -9.90
CA ILE A 70 -0.35 1.86 -8.64
C ILE A 70 0.06 0.48 -8.13
N LEU A 71 1.33 0.33 -7.78
CA LEU A 71 1.88 -0.85 -7.13
C LEU A 71 2.17 -0.53 -5.66
N ASP A 72 1.54 -1.27 -4.74
CA ASP A 72 1.71 -1.10 -3.28
C ASP A 72 2.57 -2.26 -2.72
N ILE A 73 3.88 -2.05 -2.65
CA ILE A 73 4.83 -3.08 -2.21
C ILE A 73 4.71 -3.29 -0.69
N GLY A 74 4.42 -4.52 -0.28
CA GLY A 74 4.16 -4.83 1.12
C GLY A 74 2.77 -4.39 1.58
N CYS A 75 1.79 -4.41 0.67
CA CYS A 75 0.40 -4.01 0.92
C CYS A 75 -0.26 -4.71 2.13
N GLY A 76 0.17 -5.93 2.46
CA GLY A 76 -0.36 -6.71 3.57
C GLY A 76 -1.88 -6.84 3.47
N GLY A 77 -2.60 -6.45 4.52
CA GLY A 77 -4.07 -6.45 4.52
C GLY A 77 -4.74 -5.39 3.61
N GLY A 78 -3.99 -4.62 2.82
CA GLY A 78 -4.58 -3.70 1.82
C GLY A 78 -5.10 -2.38 2.38
N LEU A 79 -4.68 -1.98 3.59
CA LEU A 79 -5.18 -0.77 4.26
C LEU A 79 -4.97 0.51 3.44
N LEU A 80 -3.88 0.60 2.68
CA LEU A 80 -3.62 1.72 1.78
C LEU A 80 -4.12 1.44 0.36
N SER A 81 -3.94 0.21 -0.12
CA SER A 81 -4.33 -0.23 -1.45
C SER A 81 -5.82 -0.03 -1.72
N GLU A 82 -6.68 -0.40 -0.78
CA GLU A 82 -8.13 -0.33 -0.96
C GLU A 82 -8.64 1.12 -1.09
N PRO A 83 -8.24 2.08 -0.22
CA PRO A 83 -8.57 3.48 -0.44
C PRO A 83 -8.01 4.09 -1.75
N LEU A 84 -6.83 3.66 -2.20
CA LEU A 84 -6.30 4.11 -3.49
C LEU A 84 -7.15 3.61 -4.65
N ALA A 85 -7.59 2.35 -4.60
CA ALA A 85 -8.52 1.78 -5.57
C ALA A 85 -9.87 2.50 -5.54
N ARG A 86 -10.40 2.84 -4.35
CA ARG A 86 -11.63 3.64 -4.20
C ARG A 86 -11.55 5.03 -4.82
N LEU A 87 -10.35 5.61 -4.92
CA LEU A 87 -10.09 6.88 -5.60
C LEU A 87 -9.95 6.73 -7.13
N GLY A 88 -10.21 5.55 -7.68
CA GLY A 88 -10.18 5.26 -9.12
C GLY A 88 -8.90 4.61 -9.64
N ALA A 89 -7.85 4.47 -8.82
CA ALA A 89 -6.63 3.84 -9.29
C ALA A 89 -6.82 2.34 -9.57
N SER A 90 -6.14 1.83 -10.60
CA SER A 90 -5.92 0.39 -10.78
C SER A 90 -4.73 -0.04 -9.92
N VAL A 91 -5.02 -0.59 -8.75
CA VAL A 91 -3.97 -1.12 -7.86
C VAL A 91 -3.62 -2.55 -8.28
N VAL A 92 -2.33 -2.83 -8.47
CA VAL A 92 -1.78 -4.09 -8.99
C VAL A 92 -0.85 -4.79 -8.01
#